data_AF-A0AAU0UUN4-F1
#
_entry.id   AF-A0AAU0UUN4-F1
#
_cell.length_a   1.000
_cell.length_b   1.000
_cell.length_c   1.000
_cell.angle_alpha   90.00
_cell.angle_beta   90.00
_cell.angle_gamma   90.00
#
_symmetry.space_group_name_H-M   'P 1'
#
loop_
_entity.id
_entity.type
_entity.pdbx_description
1 polymer ?
#
loop_
_entity_poly.entity_id
_entity_poly.type
_entity_poly.pdbx_seq_one_letter_code
_entity_poly.pdbx_strand_id
1 'polypeptide(L)'
;MLKGKDKLLADKKELLSRFLRLTREQSECMSDEAYAQLGELSNIKQDLIEQIDAIDKRLSNRERISFTHTNQEINKEIQEIIAETLSIDRDNNKLLETMKRDTLEKIKHTKIRRRMHSLYRGDHLSIEGTLLDRKG
;
A
#
# COMPACT_ATOMS: atom_id res chain seq x y z
N MET A 1 -10.61 35.16 9.80
CA MET A 1 -9.91 34.86 8.53
C MET A 1 -8.45 34.58 8.83
N LEU A 2 -7.98 33.35 8.60
CA LEU A 2 -6.55 33.02 8.66
C LEU A 2 -5.83 33.75 7.53
N LYS A 3 -4.66 34.34 7.81
CA LYS A 3 -3.87 35.11 6.83
C LYS A 3 -2.47 34.54 6.72
N GLY A 4 -1.86 34.67 5.55
CA GLY A 4 -0.42 34.41 5.38
C GLY A 4 -0.03 32.95 5.61
N LYS A 5 0.80 32.70 6.64
CA LYS A 5 1.39 31.39 6.96
C LYS A 5 0.37 30.45 7.63
N ASP A 6 -0.49 31.00 8.48
CA ASP A 6 -1.49 30.22 9.23
C ASP A 6 -2.49 29.55 8.27
N LYS A 7 -2.84 30.24 7.16
CA LYS A 7 -3.66 29.65 6.11
C LYS A 7 -2.93 28.49 5.42
N LEU A 8 -1.66 28.64 5.06
CA LEU A 8 -0.88 27.57 4.43
C LEU A 8 -0.73 26.35 5.36
N LEU A 9 -0.53 26.56 6.66
CA LEU A 9 -0.47 25.47 7.64
C LEU A 9 -1.84 24.78 7.82
N ALA A 10 -2.93 25.54 7.83
CA ALA A 10 -4.27 24.97 7.85
C ALA A 10 -4.57 24.15 6.58
N ASP A 11 -4.25 24.70 5.40
CA ASP A 11 -4.39 24.01 4.11
C ASP A 11 -3.53 22.73 4.09
N LYS A 12 -2.29 22.78 4.59
CA LYS A 12 -1.42 21.60 4.74
C LYS A 12 -2.04 20.55 5.66
N LYS A 13 -2.58 20.97 6.81
CA LYS A 13 -3.24 20.08 7.77
C LYS A 13 -4.42 19.36 7.11
N GLU A 14 -5.26 20.09 6.37
CA GLU A 14 -6.41 19.52 5.67
C GLU A 14 -5.99 18.45 4.65
N LEU A 15 -4.98 18.75 3.83
CA LEU A 15 -4.43 17.78 2.88
C LEU A 15 -3.87 16.54 3.56
N LEU A 16 -3.15 16.71 4.67
CA LEU A 16 -2.63 15.60 5.47
C LEU A 16 -3.74 14.78 6.13
N SER A 17 -4.80 15.43 6.64
CA SER A 17 -5.96 14.72 7.18
C SER A 17 -6.67 13.90 6.11
N ARG A 18 -6.78 14.44 4.88
CA ARG A 18 -7.31 13.70 3.73
C ARG A 18 -6.40 12.54 3.35
N PHE A 19 -5.08 12.74 3.37
CA PHE A 19 -4.10 11.69 3.11
C PHE A 19 -4.22 10.55 4.14
N LEU A 20 -4.31 10.88 5.44
CA LEU A 20 -4.52 9.90 6.51
C LEU A 20 -5.81 9.09 6.29
N ARG A 21 -6.91 9.76 5.92
CA ARG A 21 -8.17 9.06 5.60
C ARG A 21 -7.99 8.05 4.47
N LEU A 22 -7.33 8.43 3.38
CA LEU A 22 -7.06 7.52 2.27
C LEU A 22 -6.10 6.39 2.66
N THR A 23 -5.17 6.63 3.58
CA THR A 23 -4.29 5.58 4.11
C THR A 23 -5.06 4.56 4.96
N ARG A 24 -6.06 4.99 5.72
CA ARG A 24 -6.98 4.08 6.43
C ARG A 24 -7.84 3.27 5.43
N GLU A 25 -8.42 3.94 4.43
CA GLU A 25 -9.20 3.28 3.37
C GLU A 25 -8.35 2.27 2.58
N GLN A 26 -7.08 2.59 2.29
CA GLN A 26 -6.14 1.66 1.68
C GLN A 26 -5.93 0.42 2.56
N SER A 27 -5.83 0.58 3.88
CA SER A 27 -5.68 -0.53 4.83
C SER A 27 -6.91 -1.45 4.83
N GLU A 28 -8.11 -0.87 4.76
CA GLU A 28 -9.38 -1.60 4.64
C GLU A 28 -9.43 -2.37 3.31
N CYS A 29 -9.17 -1.72 2.17
CA CYS A 29 -9.12 -2.37 0.87
C CYS A 29 -8.10 -3.52 0.81
N MET A 30 -6.96 -3.38 1.50
CA MET A 30 -5.96 -4.45 1.58
C MET A 30 -6.43 -5.65 2.40
N SER A 31 -7.17 -5.40 3.47
CA SER A 31 -7.76 -6.44 4.33
C SER A 31 -8.89 -7.19 3.62
N ASP A 32 -9.69 -6.47 2.82
CA ASP A 32 -10.81 -7.02 2.07
C ASP A 32 -10.41 -7.61 0.70
N GLU A 33 -9.10 -7.67 0.39
CA GLU A 33 -8.56 -8.13 -0.90
C GLU A 33 -9.10 -7.35 -2.12
N ALA A 34 -9.56 -6.12 -1.92
CA ALA A 34 -10.16 -5.25 -2.94
C ALA A 34 -9.10 -4.52 -3.79
N TYR A 35 -8.15 -5.25 -4.39
CA TYR A 35 -6.95 -4.66 -5.01
C TYR A 35 -7.21 -3.71 -6.19
N ALA A 36 -8.36 -3.82 -6.86
CA ALA A 36 -8.73 -2.91 -7.93
C ALA A 36 -8.83 -1.45 -7.44
N GLN A 37 -9.30 -1.24 -6.22
CA GLN A 37 -9.45 0.08 -5.59
C GLN A 37 -8.11 0.67 -5.15
N LEU A 38 -7.09 -0.16 -4.89
CA LEU A 38 -5.78 0.30 -4.43
C LEU A 38 -5.06 1.18 -5.47
N GLY A 39 -5.25 0.89 -6.76
CA GLY A 39 -4.66 1.70 -7.83
C GLY A 39 -5.19 3.13 -7.84
N GLU A 40 -6.51 3.29 -7.70
CA GLU A 40 -7.17 4.59 -7.63
C GLU A 40 -6.73 5.36 -6.38
N LEU A 41 -6.73 4.70 -5.21
CA LEU A 41 -6.28 5.31 -3.96
C LEU A 41 -4.82 5.76 -4.03
N SER A 42 -3.95 4.98 -4.67
CA SER A 42 -2.53 5.34 -4.85
C SER A 42 -2.37 6.61 -5.68
N ASN A 43 -3.14 6.75 -6.77
CA ASN A 43 -3.09 7.95 -7.61
C ASN A 43 -3.54 9.19 -6.85
N ILE A 44 -4.66 9.10 -6.11
CA ILE A 44 -5.17 10.23 -5.31
C ILE A 44 -4.17 10.60 -4.21
N LYS A 45 -3.54 9.61 -3.56
CA LYS A 45 -2.51 9.86 -2.55
C LYS A 45 -1.28 10.57 -3.14
N GLN A 46 -0.86 10.20 -4.36
CA GLN A 46 0.25 10.86 -5.06
C GLN A 46 -0.07 12.34 -5.34
N ASP A 47 -1.26 12.64 -5.84
CA ASP A 47 -1.70 14.04 -6.09
C ASP A 47 -1.72 14.89 -4.80
N LEU A 48 -2.07 14.28 -3.65
CA LEU A 48 -2.03 14.97 -2.37
C LEU A 48 -0.61 15.24 -1.90
N ILE A 49 0.33 14.31 -2.11
CA ILE A 49 1.76 14.51 -1.79
C ILE A 49 2.30 15.70 -2.57
N GLU A 50 2.02 15.79 -3.87
CA GLU A 50 2.48 16.89 -4.71
C GLU A 50 1.93 18.25 -4.24
N GLN A 51 0.67 18.29 -3.81
CA GLN A 51 0.07 19.50 -3.22
C GLN A 51 0.71 19.87 -1.87
N ILE A 52 0.97 18.88 -1.01
CA ILE A 52 1.65 19.10 0.28
C ILE A 52 3.06 19.63 0.06
N ASP A 53 3.82 19.04 -0.88
CA ASP A 53 5.16 19.46 -1.25
C ASP A 53 5.19 20.90 -1.80
N ALA A 54 4.19 21.27 -2.59
CA ALA A 54 4.03 22.63 -3.07
C ALA A 54 3.80 23.62 -1.90
N ILE A 55 3.00 23.24 -0.90
CA ILE A 55 2.82 24.05 0.31
C ILE A 55 4.12 24.15 1.12
N ASP A 56 4.85 23.05 1.27
CA ASP A 56 6.11 23.04 2.02
C ASP A 56 7.18 23.92 1.38
N LYS A 57 7.30 23.91 0.05
CA LYS A 57 8.15 24.86 -0.68
C LYS A 57 7.76 26.32 -0.39
N ARG A 58 6.45 26.62 -0.35
CA ARG A 58 5.95 27.98 -0.04
C ARG A 58 6.17 28.38 1.41
N LEU A 59 6.10 27.43 2.35
CA LEU A 59 6.37 27.66 3.76
C LEU A 59 7.87 27.91 3.99
N SER A 60 8.75 27.14 3.34
CA SER A 60 10.21 27.30 3.42
C SER A 60 10.70 28.63 2.85
N ASN A 61 10.08 29.13 1.77
CA ASN A 61 10.42 30.40 1.13
C ASN A 61 9.95 31.65 1.91
N ARG A 62 9.15 31.48 2.98
CA ARG A 62 8.69 32.59 3.83
C ARG A 62 9.58 32.68 5.06
N GLU A 63 10.68 33.43 4.94
CA GLU A 63 11.60 33.70 6.06
C GLU A 63 10.89 34.35 7.27
N ARG A 64 11.34 33.94 8.47
CA ARG A 64 11.26 34.67 9.76
C ARG A 64 9.98 35.47 10.03
N ILE A 65 8.84 34.80 10.09
CA ILE A 65 7.62 35.38 10.70
C ILE A 65 7.31 34.63 11.99
N SER A 66 7.12 35.41 13.06
CA SER A 66 6.86 35.01 14.45
C SER A 66 6.03 33.73 14.58
N PHE A 67 6.55 32.76 15.34
CA PHE A 67 5.81 31.58 15.75
C PHE A 67 4.71 32.00 16.72
N THR A 68 3.49 32.13 16.21
CA THR A 68 2.29 32.28 17.03
C THR A 68 1.96 30.96 17.74
N HIS A 69 1.27 31.02 18.87
CA HIS A 69 0.79 29.84 19.59
C HIS A 69 -0.05 28.92 18.68
N THR A 70 -0.93 29.51 17.87
CA THR A 70 -1.73 28.80 16.87
C THR A 70 -0.89 28.02 15.85
N ASN A 71 0.25 28.56 15.42
CA ASN A 71 1.15 27.84 14.52
C ASN A 71 1.82 26.65 15.21
N GLN A 72 2.07 26.71 16.51
CA GLN A 72 2.60 25.57 17.26
C GLN A 72 1.55 24.46 17.40
N GLU A 73 0.29 24.81 17.70
CA GLU A 73 -0.81 23.86 17.78
C GLU A 73 -1.06 23.15 16.45
N ILE A 74 -1.19 23.90 15.34
CA ILE A 74 -1.40 23.30 14.02
C ILE A 74 -0.22 22.40 13.62
N ASN A 75 1.02 22.80 13.91
CA ASN A 75 2.18 21.95 13.64
C ASN A 75 2.17 20.67 14.47
N LYS A 76 1.74 20.74 15.74
CA LYS A 76 1.60 19.55 16.59
C LYS A 76 0.58 18.58 16.00
N GLU A 77 -0.59 19.08 15.61
CA GLU A 77 -1.63 18.26 14.94
C GLU A 77 -1.11 17.64 13.64
N ILE A 78 -0.36 18.40 12.83
CA ILE A 78 0.30 17.89 11.63
C ILE A 78 1.26 16.73 11.96
N GLN A 79 2.08 16.86 13.02
CA GLN A 79 3.00 15.80 13.43
C GLN A 79 2.25 14.55 13.92
N GLU A 80 1.14 14.71 14.63
CA GLU A 80 0.28 13.61 15.06
C GLU A 80 -0.32 12.86 13.86
N ILE A 81 -0.84 13.60 12.86
CA ILE A 81 -1.37 13.01 11.62
C ILE A 81 -0.28 12.24 10.85
N ILE A 82 0.93 12.79 10.75
CA ILE A 82 2.06 12.13 10.09
C ILE A 82 2.45 10.85 10.84
N ALA A 83 2.56 10.92 12.17
CA ALA A 83 2.91 9.77 13.00
C ALA A 83 1.90 8.63 12.84
N GLU A 84 0.60 8.95 12.84
CA GLU A 84 -0.46 7.97 12.64
C GLU A 84 -0.39 7.35 11.24
N THR A 85 -0.23 8.18 10.20
CA THR A 85 -0.10 7.73 8.81
C THR A 85 1.05 6.73 8.66
N LEU A 86 2.22 7.06 9.23
CA LEU A 86 3.39 6.17 9.19
C LEU A 86 3.18 4.88 9.96
N SER A 87 2.38 4.90 11.04
CA SER A 87 2.02 3.68 11.77
C SER A 87 1.18 2.76 10.88
N ILE A 88 0.15 3.29 10.24
CA ILE A 88 -0.74 2.50 9.36
C ILE A 88 0.05 1.96 8.16
N ASP A 89 0.89 2.77 7.53
CA ASP A 89 1.71 2.33 6.39
C ASP A 89 2.67 1.20 6.77
N ARG A 90 3.23 1.20 8.00
CA ARG A 90 4.05 0.08 8.49
C ARG A 90 3.24 -1.19 8.63
N ASP A 91 2.01 -1.10 9.14
CA ASP A 91 1.15 -2.27 9.30
C ASP A 91 0.65 -2.79 7.95
N ASN A 92 0.31 -1.91 7.01
CA ASN A 92 0.03 -2.27 5.61
C ASN A 92 1.21 -3.01 4.96
N ASN A 93 2.44 -2.54 5.16
CA ASN A 93 3.63 -3.21 4.63
C ASN A 93 3.82 -4.62 5.21
N LYS A 94 3.55 -4.83 6.51
CA LYS A 94 3.59 -6.17 7.12
C LYS A 94 2.51 -7.08 6.54
N LEU A 95 1.32 -6.54 6.30
CA LEU A 95 0.21 -7.26 5.68
C LEU A 95 0.58 -7.71 4.26
N LEU A 96 1.12 -6.82 3.43
CA LEU A 96 1.60 -7.15 2.07
C LEU A 96 2.63 -8.28 2.08
N GLU A 97 3.64 -8.22 2.96
CA GLU A 97 4.65 -9.27 3.03
C GLU A 97 4.07 -10.62 3.46
N THR A 98 3.05 -10.61 4.32
CA THR A 98 2.32 -11.83 4.71
C THR A 98 1.55 -12.40 3.52
N MET A 99 0.76 -11.57 2.83
CA MET A 99 -0.04 -11.99 1.68
C MET A 99 0.83 -12.49 0.51
N LYS A 100 1.99 -11.86 0.30
CA LYS A 100 3.00 -12.29 -0.67
C LYS A 100 3.54 -13.68 -0.33
N ARG A 101 3.88 -13.94 0.94
CA ARG A 101 4.34 -15.25 1.40
C ARG A 101 3.28 -16.32 1.17
N ASP A 102 2.03 -16.05 1.54
CA ASP A 102 0.92 -17.00 1.40
C ASP A 102 0.63 -17.30 -0.06
N THR A 103 0.68 -16.29 -0.93
CA THR A 103 0.52 -16.45 -2.37
C THR A 103 1.62 -17.31 -2.98
N LEU A 104 2.88 -17.11 -2.57
CA LEU A 104 4.01 -17.92 -3.02
C LEU A 104 3.86 -19.39 -2.61
N GLU A 105 3.44 -19.67 -1.37
CA GLU A 105 3.17 -21.04 -0.92
C GLU A 105 1.99 -21.67 -1.67
N LYS A 106 0.89 -20.95 -1.90
CA LYS A 106 -0.24 -21.41 -2.74
C LYS A 106 0.21 -21.77 -4.16
N ILE A 107 1.08 -20.95 -4.77
CA ILE A 107 1.65 -21.22 -6.11
C ILE A 107 2.51 -22.49 -6.08
N LYS A 108 3.36 -22.66 -5.06
CA LYS A 108 4.22 -23.83 -4.89
C LYS A 108 3.39 -25.11 -4.74
N HIS A 109 2.38 -25.10 -3.88
CA HIS A 109 1.44 -26.23 -3.73
C HIS A 109 0.69 -26.54 -5.03
N THR A 110 0.22 -25.52 -5.74
CA THR A 110 -0.46 -25.70 -7.03
C THR A 110 0.47 -26.32 -8.08
N LYS A 111 1.74 -25.90 -8.14
CA LYS A 111 2.75 -26.49 -9.03
C LYS A 111 3.02 -27.96 -8.69
N ILE A 112 3.18 -28.30 -7.41
CA ILE A 112 3.37 -29.68 -6.96
C ILE A 112 2.16 -30.53 -7.33
N ARG A 113 0.94 -30.02 -7.04
CA ARG A 113 -0.32 -30.71 -7.37
C ARG A 113 -0.47 -30.94 -8.87
N ARG A 114 -0.14 -29.96 -9.72
CA ARG A 114 -0.13 -30.12 -11.19
C ARG A 114 0.87 -31.19 -11.64
N ARG A 115 2.09 -31.18 -11.10
CA ARG A 115 3.11 -32.21 -11.40
C ARG A 115 2.61 -33.60 -11.01
N MET A 116 2.06 -33.76 -9.80
CA MET A 116 1.48 -35.04 -9.37
C MET A 116 0.31 -35.45 -10.27
N HIS A 117 -0.63 -34.56 -10.59
CA HIS A 117 -1.74 -34.89 -11.49
C HIS A 117 -1.26 -35.32 -12.89
N SER A 118 -0.21 -34.70 -13.44
CA SER A 118 0.36 -35.08 -14.73
C SER A 118 1.06 -36.45 -14.65
N LEU A 119 1.80 -36.73 -13.57
CA LEU A 119 2.39 -38.05 -13.29
C LEU A 119 1.31 -39.14 -13.16
N TYR A 120 0.23 -38.89 -12.43
CA TYR A 120 -0.87 -39.85 -12.24
C TYR A 120 -1.75 -40.03 -13.49
N ARG A 121 -1.86 -39.02 -14.37
CA ARG A 121 -2.56 -39.16 -15.66
C ARG A 121 -1.75 -39.91 -16.72
N GLY A 122 -0.48 -40.19 -16.47
CA GLY A 122 0.36 -40.91 -17.42
C GLY A 122 0.80 -40.08 -18.63
N ASP A 123 0.73 -38.75 -18.58
CA ASP A 123 1.17 -37.87 -19.68
C ASP A 123 2.69 -38.01 -19.96
N HIS A 124 3.43 -38.69 -19.07
CA HIS A 124 4.85 -39.03 -19.19
C HIS A 124 5.13 -40.53 -19.34
N LEU A 125 4.11 -41.38 -19.50
CA LEU A 125 4.35 -42.77 -19.89
C LEU A 125 4.65 -42.79 -21.39
N SER A 126 5.93 -42.85 -21.75
CA SER A 126 6.30 -43.41 -23.05
C SER A 126 5.70 -44.82 -23.12
N ILE A 127 4.98 -45.09 -24.22
CA ILE A 127 4.38 -46.39 -24.55
C ILE A 127 5.50 -47.39 -24.92
N GLU A 128 6.62 -47.37 -24.21
CA GLU A 128 7.73 -48.33 -24.34
C GLU A 128 7.73 -49.35 -23.20
N GLY A 129 6.99 -49.10 -22.11
CA GLY A 129 6.93 -50.00 -20.95
C GLY A 129 5.72 -50.92 -20.85
N THR A 130 4.69 -50.77 -21.72
CA THR A 130 3.40 -51.49 -21.57
C THR A 130 3.19 -52.61 -22.60
N LEU A 131 4.25 -53.06 -23.28
CA LEU A 131 4.23 -54.16 -24.24
C LEU A 131 5.31 -55.21 -23.92
N LEU A 132 5.37 -55.67 -22.68
CA LEU A 132 6.10 -56.89 -22.32
C LEU A 132 5.21 -57.79 -21.46
N ASP A 133 4.00 -58.08 -21.95
CA ASP A 133 3.28 -59.28 -21.50
C ASP A 133 2.15 -59.63 -22.48
N ARG A 134 2.52 -60.06 -23.69
CA ARG A 134 1.67 -60.90 -24.55
C ARG A 134 2.43 -61.26 -25.83
N LYS A 135 3.09 -62.42 -25.81
CA LYS A 135 3.00 -63.50 -26.82
C LYS A 135 4.32 -64.29 -26.86
N GLY A 136 4.18 -65.61 -26.76
CA GLY A 136 5.15 -66.59 -27.27
C GLY A 136 5.78 -67.42 -26.19
#